data_AF-A0A5N5T5B7-F1
#
_entry.id   AF-A0A5N5T5B7-F1
#
_cell.length_a   1.000
_cell.length_b   1.000
_cell.length_c   1.000
_cell.angle_alpha   90.00
_cell.angle_beta   90.00
_cell.angle_gamma   90.00
#
_symmetry.space_group_name_H-M   'P 1'
#
loop_
_entity.id
_entity.type
_entity.pdbx_description
1 polymer ?
#
loop_
_entity_poly.entity_id
_entity_poly.type
_entity_poly.pdbx_seq_one_letter_code
_entity_poly.pdbx_strand_id
1 'polypeptide(L)'
;MQVVVVVVVIFSSLASFAFLISRSSCIIFNIFVFLNVKGWLDLRHLAVQDDLKNCKLGLKSLAKHYLGKTLLNNWRLRASDWESNTLTQDQVTYAAEDAIVGISILLAQLKNLWTPVLEETWETSVCKAIEEVCEPFVEVEFNNEKMKFCFVCGNNEVFIRKNVIPQEYKKYFPPLPELNRDRCFVLLCNQCYESNRIQENNLRQKLAEECDAPVGDSADAEEVEKSLKAANAAIALRENKYHLTLKRLTFLEDILQDYFETNKLTDDLINQAADMHKEILSKKYNLP
;
A
#
# COMPACT_ATOMS: atom_id res chain seq x y z
N MET A 1 1.92 7.79 0.45
CA MET A 1 2.39 8.61 1.58
C MET A 1 1.99 7.92 2.87
N GLN A 2 2.94 7.26 3.53
CA GLN A 2 2.78 6.62 4.83
C GLN A 2 3.37 7.56 5.89
N VAL A 3 2.62 7.82 6.96
CA VAL A 3 3.17 8.45 8.17
C VAL A 3 3.79 7.32 8.98
N VAL A 4 5.08 7.43 9.29
CA VAL A 4 5.81 6.49 10.14
C VAL A 4 5.70 7.02 11.55
N VAL A 5 5.07 6.27 12.45
CA VAL A 5 5.09 6.63 13.86
C VAL A 5 6.33 5.98 14.46
N VAL A 6 7.26 6.84 14.82
CA VAL A 6 8.47 6.46 15.55
C VAL A 6 8.14 6.66 17.02
N VAL A 7 7.99 5.55 17.75
CA VAL A 7 7.86 5.60 19.21
C VAL A 7 9.28 5.67 19.77
N VAL A 8 9.65 6.79 20.41
CA VAL A 8 10.92 6.88 21.13
C VAL A 8 10.68 6.36 22.54
N VAL A 9 11.21 5.17 22.82
CA VAL A 9 11.23 4.60 24.17
C VAL A 9 12.60 4.98 24.77
N ILE A 10 12.63 6.04 25.57
CA ILE A 10 13.87 6.46 26.25
C ILE A 10 14.07 5.54 27.46
N PHE A 11 14.99 4.58 27.33
CA PHE A 11 15.51 3.81 28.45
C PHE A 11 16.50 4.67 29.26
N SER A 12 15.98 5.51 30.14
CA SER A 12 16.74 6.05 31.27
C SER A 12 15.77 6.33 32.43
N SER A 13 16.25 6.30 33.67
CA SER A 13 15.50 6.32 34.93
C SER A 13 14.60 7.54 35.19
N LEU A 14 14.36 8.37 34.18
CA LEU A 14 13.35 9.43 34.13
C LEU A 14 12.53 9.21 32.86
N ALA A 15 11.38 8.54 33.00
CA ALA A 15 10.47 8.25 31.90
C ALA A 15 9.98 9.56 31.25
N SER A 16 10.62 9.96 30.16
CA SER A 16 10.18 11.03 29.28
C SER A 16 9.91 10.41 27.92
N PHE A 17 8.64 10.23 27.58
CA PHE A 17 8.23 9.79 26.24
C PHE A 17 8.30 10.97 25.30
N ALA A 18 9.17 10.91 24.29
CA ALA A 18 9.21 11.89 23.20
C ALA A 18 8.55 11.28 21.95
N PHE A 19 7.63 12.02 21.33
CA PHE A 19 6.98 11.59 20.09
C PHE A 19 7.61 12.29 18.90
N LEU A 20 8.07 11.52 17.92
CA LEU A 20 8.48 12.04 16.63
C LEU A 20 7.58 11.43 15.55
N ILE A 21 6.61 12.22 15.08
CA ILE A 21 5.80 11.88 13.91
C ILE A 21 6.62 12.30 12.69
N SER A 22 7.08 11.36 11.87
CA SER A 22 7.83 11.71 10.65
C SER A 22 7.40 10.89 9.44
N ARG A 23 7.56 11.52 8.27
CA ARG A 23 7.21 10.95 6.96
C ARG A 23 8.21 9.88 6.49
N SER A 24 9.39 9.81 7.12
CA SER A 24 10.46 8.80 6.93
C SER A 24 11.48 8.93 8.08
N SER A 25 12.17 7.84 8.46
CA SER A 25 13.35 7.88 9.35
C SER A 25 14.38 8.94 8.92
N CYS A 26 14.54 9.11 7.61
CA CYS A 26 15.45 10.10 7.01
C CYS A 26 15.07 11.58 7.23
N ILE A 27 13.79 11.90 7.54
CA ILE A 27 13.36 13.29 7.78
C ILE A 27 13.59 13.70 9.24
N ILE A 28 13.48 12.75 10.19
CA ILE A 28 13.89 12.98 11.59
C ILE A 28 15.39 13.30 11.64
N PHE A 29 16.19 12.53 10.90
CA PHE A 29 17.63 12.73 10.76
C PHE A 29 18.00 14.10 10.14
N ASN A 30 17.15 14.68 9.29
CA ASN A 30 17.42 15.97 8.65
C ASN A 30 16.91 17.20 9.42
N ILE A 31 15.88 17.07 10.27
CA ILE A 31 15.40 18.17 11.11
C ILE A 31 16.27 18.32 12.38
N PHE A 32 16.76 17.21 12.92
CA PHE A 32 17.51 17.18 14.17
C PHE A 32 18.97 16.77 13.96
N VAL A 33 19.70 17.51 13.12
CA VAL A 33 21.16 17.31 12.89
C VAL A 33 21.97 17.36 14.20
N PHE A 34 21.40 17.86 15.30
CA PHE A 34 22.06 17.99 16.61
C PHE A 34 21.44 17.18 17.77
N LEU A 35 20.35 16.43 17.59
CA LEU A 35 19.81 15.57 18.66
C LEU A 35 20.01 14.09 18.30
N ASN A 36 20.85 13.41 19.07
CA ASN A 36 21.03 11.97 18.96
C ASN A 36 19.82 11.26 19.63
N VAL A 37 18.80 10.94 18.84
CA VAL A 37 17.61 10.23 19.31
C VAL A 37 17.91 8.73 19.35
N LYS A 38 17.86 8.14 20.54
CA LYS A 38 18.05 6.70 20.77
C LYS A 38 16.76 6.01 21.20
N GLY A 39 16.69 4.68 21.04
CA GLY A 39 15.58 3.85 21.51
C GLY A 39 14.31 4.00 20.67
N TRP A 40 14.45 4.33 19.39
CA TRP A 40 13.29 4.50 18.51
C TRP A 40 12.82 3.17 17.91
N LEU A 41 11.51 3.00 17.77
CA LEU A 41 10.89 1.79 17.23
C LEU A 41 9.91 2.12 16.10
N ASP A 42 10.00 1.39 15.00
CA ASP A 42 9.00 1.41 13.94
C ASP A 42 7.98 0.28 14.14
N LEU A 43 6.74 0.65 14.47
CA LEU A 43 5.64 -0.28 14.80
C LEU A 43 5.30 -1.27 13.68
N ARG A 44 5.76 -1.00 12.46
CA ARG A 44 5.51 -1.88 11.31
C ARG A 44 6.24 -3.21 11.47
N HIS A 45 7.42 -3.24 12.09
CA HIS A 45 8.12 -4.51 12.36
C HIS A 45 7.25 -5.46 13.19
N LEU A 46 6.66 -4.95 14.27
CA LEU A 46 5.77 -5.73 15.13
C LEU A 46 4.49 -6.15 14.41
N ALA A 47 3.95 -5.31 13.52
CA ALA A 47 2.79 -5.68 12.72
C ALA A 47 3.10 -6.87 11.78
N VAL A 48 4.31 -6.95 11.22
CA VAL A 48 4.75 -8.10 10.41
C VAL A 48 4.88 -9.36 11.25
N GLN A 49 5.42 -9.23 12.46
CA GLN A 49 5.55 -10.34 13.40
C GLN A 49 4.18 -10.88 13.85
N ASP A 50 3.20 -9.98 13.98
CA ASP A 50 1.79 -10.29 14.23
C ASP A 50 1.03 -10.71 12.95
N ASP A 51 1.76 -11.13 11.91
CA ASP A 51 1.27 -11.69 10.65
C ASP A 51 0.49 -10.75 9.70
N LEU A 52 0.62 -9.42 9.84
CA LEU A 52 0.03 -8.45 8.89
C LEU A 52 0.82 -8.29 7.57
N LYS A 53 1.47 -9.35 7.08
CA LYS A 53 2.45 -9.29 5.97
C LYS A 53 1.93 -8.69 4.66
N ASN A 54 0.65 -8.88 4.35
CA ASN A 54 0.02 -8.43 3.10
C ASN A 54 -0.88 -7.19 3.28
N CYS A 55 -0.80 -6.54 4.44
CA CYS A 55 -1.69 -5.42 4.79
C CYS A 55 -1.02 -4.06 4.59
N LYS A 56 -1.85 -3.01 4.51
CA LYS A 56 -1.33 -1.63 4.65
C LYS A 56 -0.85 -1.39 6.07
N LEU A 57 0.43 -1.11 6.24
CA LEU A 57 1.05 -0.85 7.55
C LEU A 57 1.18 0.65 7.90
N GLY A 58 0.33 1.51 7.33
CA GLY A 58 0.31 2.92 7.71
C GLY A 58 -0.47 3.13 9.00
N LEU A 59 -0.15 4.18 9.77
CA LEU A 59 -0.77 4.50 11.07
C LEU A 59 -2.30 4.35 11.07
N LYS A 60 -3.00 4.95 10.10
CA LYS A 60 -4.47 4.83 9.96
C LYS A 60 -4.95 3.38 9.85
N SER A 61 -4.20 2.53 9.15
CA SER A 61 -4.59 1.13 8.97
C SER A 61 -4.30 0.31 10.22
N LEU A 62 -3.16 0.55 10.87
CA LEU A 62 -2.82 -0.07 12.16
C LEU A 62 -3.82 0.34 13.25
N ALA A 63 -4.16 1.62 13.35
CA ALA A 63 -5.17 2.12 14.29
C ALA A 63 -6.54 1.46 14.08
N LYS A 64 -6.95 1.28 12.81
CA LYS A 64 -8.19 0.60 12.50
C LYS A 64 -8.16 -0.89 12.87
N HIS A 65 -7.01 -1.54 12.67
CA HIS A 65 -6.83 -2.96 12.94
C HIS A 65 -6.76 -3.26 14.45
N TYR A 66 -5.84 -2.62 15.16
CA TYR A 66 -5.57 -2.89 16.57
C TYR A 66 -6.56 -2.23 17.53
N LEU A 67 -7.09 -1.05 17.17
CA LEU A 67 -7.91 -0.24 18.10
C LEU A 67 -9.35 -0.07 17.62
N GLY A 68 -9.70 -0.55 16.42
CA GLY A 68 -10.99 -0.26 15.78
C GLY A 68 -11.21 1.22 15.41
N LYS A 69 -10.25 2.12 15.74
CA LYS A 69 -10.36 3.57 15.61
C LYS A 69 -10.14 4.02 14.16
N THR A 70 -11.02 4.90 13.67
CA THR A 70 -10.84 5.56 12.37
C THR A 70 -10.17 6.91 12.58
N LEU A 71 -8.90 7.04 12.18
CA LEU A 71 -8.20 8.33 12.25
C LEU A 71 -8.73 9.30 11.20
N LEU A 72 -8.78 10.58 11.59
CA LEU A 72 -9.14 11.69 10.72
C LEU A 72 -8.13 11.80 9.57
N ASN A 73 -8.58 11.50 8.36
CA ASN A 73 -7.77 11.64 7.15
C ASN A 73 -7.99 13.01 6.51
N ASN A 74 -7.68 14.07 7.27
CA ASN A 74 -7.81 15.42 6.76
C ASN A 74 -6.50 15.88 6.13
N TRP A 75 -6.43 15.81 4.80
CA TRP A 75 -5.24 16.22 4.06
C TRP A 75 -4.90 17.70 4.28
N ARG A 76 -5.89 18.56 4.55
CA ARG A 76 -5.69 20.00 4.79
C ARG A 76 -4.94 20.24 6.10
N LEU A 77 -5.28 19.51 7.16
CA LEU A 77 -4.54 19.59 8.44
C LEU A 77 -3.13 19.04 8.28
N ARG A 78 -2.97 17.91 7.58
CA ARG A 78 -1.65 17.33 7.32
C ARG A 78 -0.74 18.25 6.50
N ALA A 79 -1.30 19.03 5.58
CA ALA A 79 -0.58 19.99 4.75
C ALA A 79 -0.71 21.44 5.25
N SER A 80 -1.17 21.64 6.48
CA SER A 80 -1.29 22.96 7.09
C SER A 80 0.08 23.52 7.48
N ASP A 81 0.11 24.80 7.82
CA ASP A 81 1.31 25.48 8.30
C ASP A 81 1.65 25.05 9.74
N TRP A 82 2.54 24.07 9.87
CA TRP A 82 3.02 23.56 11.16
C TRP A 82 4.13 24.41 11.78
N GLU A 83 4.69 25.36 11.01
CA GLU A 83 5.71 26.31 11.48
C GLU A 83 5.08 27.61 11.98
N SER A 84 3.74 27.68 12.03
CA SER A 84 3.02 28.84 12.53
C SER A 84 3.31 29.08 14.01
N ASN A 85 3.51 30.35 14.37
CA ASN A 85 3.70 30.78 15.77
C ASN A 85 2.52 30.43 16.68
N THR A 86 1.34 30.13 16.13
CA THR A 86 0.18 29.71 16.91
C THR A 86 -0.58 28.64 16.16
N LEU A 87 -0.53 27.42 16.70
CA LEU A 87 -1.27 26.29 16.14
C LEU A 87 -2.77 26.39 16.47
N THR A 88 -3.59 26.01 15.52
CA THR A 88 -5.04 25.85 15.72
C THR A 88 -5.34 24.66 16.62
N GLN A 89 -6.51 24.67 17.28
CA GLN A 89 -6.94 23.52 18.10
C GLN A 89 -7.03 22.23 17.29
N ASP A 90 -7.39 22.30 16.01
CA ASP A 90 -7.44 21.14 15.11
C ASP A 90 -6.04 20.57 14.82
N GLN A 91 -5.03 21.42 14.65
CA GLN A 91 -3.63 20.98 14.49
C GLN A 91 -3.10 20.32 15.77
N VAL A 92 -3.35 20.94 16.93
CA VAL A 92 -2.97 20.36 18.24
C VAL A 92 -3.63 19.00 18.43
N THR A 93 -4.93 18.92 18.18
CA THR A 93 -5.70 17.66 18.30
C THR A 93 -5.18 16.61 17.33
N TYR A 94 -4.96 16.96 16.07
CA TYR A 94 -4.41 16.05 15.06
C TYR A 94 -3.05 15.48 15.46
N ALA A 95 -2.12 16.33 15.92
CA ALA A 95 -0.79 15.90 16.34
C ALA A 95 -0.83 15.03 17.62
N ALA A 96 -1.65 15.41 18.60
CA ALA A 96 -1.82 14.65 19.84
C ALA A 96 -2.44 13.27 19.56
N GLU A 97 -3.43 13.19 18.67
CA GLU A 97 -4.06 11.92 18.31
C GLU A 97 -3.07 10.97 17.63
N ASP A 98 -2.26 11.44 16.67
CA ASP A 98 -1.26 10.61 15.99
C ASP A 98 -0.22 10.05 16.99
N ALA A 99 0.16 10.82 18.01
CA ALA A 99 1.07 10.38 19.07
C ALA A 99 0.43 9.32 20.00
N ILE A 100 -0.76 9.60 20.55
CA ILE A 100 -1.47 8.72 21.48
C ILE A 100 -1.80 7.37 20.82
N VAL A 101 -2.21 7.41 19.56
CA VAL A 101 -2.56 6.21 18.78
C VAL A 101 -1.33 5.35 18.54
N GLY A 102 -0.15 5.94 18.36
CA GLY A 102 1.12 5.22 18.27
C GLY A 102 1.38 4.32 19.47
N ILE A 103 1.30 4.87 20.68
CA ILE A 103 1.48 4.11 21.93
C ILE A 103 0.41 3.04 22.06
N SER A 104 -0.84 3.40 21.77
CA SER A 104 -1.97 2.49 21.90
C SER A 104 -1.81 1.27 20.98
N ILE A 105 -1.30 1.47 19.76
CA ILE A 105 -0.96 0.38 18.84
C ILE A 105 0.17 -0.48 19.41
N LEU A 106 1.25 0.12 19.91
CA LEU A 106 2.35 -0.62 20.52
C LEU A 106 1.86 -1.54 21.65
N LEU A 107 1.06 -1.01 22.58
CA LEU A 107 0.51 -1.80 23.68
C LEU A 107 -0.39 -2.94 23.19
N ALA A 108 -1.19 -2.71 22.15
CA ALA A 108 -2.00 -3.75 21.54
C ALA A 108 -1.15 -4.84 20.87
N GLN A 109 -0.06 -4.46 20.19
CA GLN A 109 0.89 -5.40 19.57
C GLN A 109 1.60 -6.24 20.62
N LEU A 110 2.10 -5.61 21.70
CA LEU A 110 2.76 -6.33 22.79
C LEU A 110 1.82 -7.35 23.44
N LYS A 111 0.54 -7.00 23.61
CA LYS A 111 -0.47 -7.92 24.12
C LYS A 111 -0.67 -9.16 23.22
N ASN A 112 -0.50 -9.02 21.92
CA ASN A 112 -0.62 -10.14 20.97
C ASN A 112 0.67 -10.97 20.89
N LEU A 113 1.83 -10.33 20.99
CA LEU A 113 3.14 -10.92 20.73
C LEU A 113 3.84 -11.49 21.98
N TRP A 114 3.38 -11.11 23.17
CA TRP A 114 4.03 -11.44 24.43
C TRP A 114 3.05 -12.04 25.43
N THR A 115 3.50 -13.06 26.16
CA THR A 115 2.74 -13.68 27.25
C THR A 115 3.56 -13.62 28.54
N PRO A 116 3.03 -13.04 29.63
CA PRO A 116 3.76 -12.96 30.89
C PRO A 116 4.01 -14.34 31.49
N VAL A 117 5.23 -14.54 32.00
CA VAL A 117 5.64 -15.78 32.68
C VAL A 117 5.22 -15.78 34.16
N LEU A 118 5.04 -14.60 34.76
CA LEU A 118 4.71 -14.42 36.18
C LEU A 118 3.62 -13.34 36.35
N GLU A 119 2.87 -13.41 37.45
CA GLU A 119 1.99 -12.32 37.87
C GLU A 119 2.84 -11.17 38.44
N GLU A 120 3.15 -10.21 37.58
CA GLU A 120 3.80 -8.95 37.94
C GLU A 120 2.84 -7.77 37.77
N THR A 121 3.24 -6.58 38.23
CA THR A 121 2.44 -5.38 37.95
C THR A 121 2.37 -5.12 36.45
N TRP A 122 1.34 -4.37 36.01
CA TRP A 122 1.18 -4.08 34.58
C TRP A 122 2.39 -3.32 34.02
N GLU A 123 2.97 -2.39 34.80
CA GLU A 123 4.14 -1.60 34.40
C GLU A 123 5.33 -2.51 34.14
N THR A 124 5.61 -3.42 35.07
CA THR A 124 6.76 -4.34 34.98
C THR A 124 6.59 -5.29 33.81
N SER A 125 5.36 -5.80 33.62
CA SER A 125 5.02 -6.66 32.49
C SER A 125 5.21 -5.97 31.15
N VAL A 126 4.78 -4.71 31.03
CA VAL A 126 4.96 -3.92 29.81
C VAL A 126 6.44 -3.63 29.53
N CYS A 127 7.22 -3.27 30.55
CA CYS A 127 8.66 -3.05 30.38
C CYS A 127 9.36 -4.31 29.84
N LYS A 128 9.08 -5.48 30.43
CA LYS A 128 9.63 -6.75 29.95
C LYS A 128 9.17 -7.10 28.54
N ALA A 129 7.89 -6.91 28.25
CA ALA A 129 7.37 -7.13 26.89
C ALA A 129 8.09 -6.24 25.87
N ILE A 130 8.37 -4.98 26.20
CA ILE A 130 9.15 -4.10 25.33
C ILE A 130 10.57 -4.63 25.16
N GLU A 131 11.27 -4.94 26.24
CA GLU A 131 12.65 -5.45 26.19
C GLU A 131 12.76 -6.75 25.36
N GLU A 132 11.82 -7.67 25.53
CA GLU A 132 11.87 -8.98 24.86
C GLU A 132 11.37 -8.94 23.41
N VAL A 133 10.31 -8.16 23.12
CA VAL A 133 9.68 -8.13 21.79
C VAL A 133 10.28 -7.07 20.88
N CYS A 134 10.59 -5.89 21.42
CA CYS A 134 10.96 -4.74 20.59
C CYS A 134 12.46 -4.70 20.28
N GLU A 135 13.32 -5.27 21.13
CA GLU A 135 14.78 -5.14 21.00
C GLU A 135 15.33 -5.46 19.58
N PRO A 136 14.91 -6.54 18.90
CA PRO A 136 15.40 -6.84 17.55
C PRO A 136 15.12 -5.75 16.50
N PHE A 137 14.24 -4.80 16.82
CA PHE A 137 13.74 -3.77 15.92
C PHE A 137 14.02 -2.34 16.41
N VAL A 138 14.61 -2.19 17.60
CA VAL A 138 15.01 -0.88 18.13
C VAL A 138 16.11 -0.30 17.24
N GLU A 139 15.92 0.93 16.81
CA GLU A 139 16.82 1.64 15.90
C GLU A 139 17.02 0.97 14.52
N VAL A 140 16.10 0.09 14.13
CA VAL A 140 16.13 -0.61 12.84
C VAL A 140 15.13 0.00 11.86
N GLU A 141 15.61 0.49 10.72
CA GLU A 141 14.73 1.02 9.68
C GLU A 141 13.84 -0.07 9.08
N PHE A 142 12.56 0.23 8.95
CA PHE A 142 11.62 -0.68 8.34
C PHE A 142 11.77 -0.72 6.82
N ASN A 143 12.12 -1.89 6.27
CA ASN A 143 12.25 -2.09 4.84
C ASN A 143 11.02 -2.80 4.24
N ASN A 144 10.15 -2.02 3.57
CA ASN A 144 8.99 -2.52 2.82
C ASN A 144 9.36 -3.50 1.68
N GLU A 145 10.59 -3.51 1.18
CA GLU A 145 11.03 -4.38 0.08
C GLU A 145 11.25 -5.82 0.54
N LYS A 146 11.68 -6.02 1.79
CA LYS A 146 11.80 -7.35 2.42
C LYS A 146 10.44 -8.03 2.66
N MET A 147 9.34 -7.31 2.42
CA MET A 147 7.97 -7.79 2.58
C MET A 147 7.28 -8.18 1.28
N LYS A 148 7.94 -7.99 0.14
CA LYS A 148 7.38 -8.43 -1.12
C LYS A 148 7.82 -9.88 -1.32
N PHE A 149 6.90 -10.80 -1.13
CA PHE A 149 7.09 -12.22 -1.43
C PHE A 149 5.86 -12.74 -2.18
N CYS A 150 6.05 -13.78 -2.97
CA CYS A 150 4.96 -14.46 -3.63
C CYS A 150 4.09 -15.16 -2.56
N PHE A 151 2.80 -14.86 -2.51
CA PHE A 151 1.86 -15.47 -1.57
C PHE A 151 1.78 -17.00 -1.71
N VAL A 152 2.10 -17.54 -2.89
CA VAL A 152 2.04 -18.99 -3.17
C VAL A 152 3.36 -19.69 -2.82
N CYS A 153 4.50 -19.18 -3.31
CA CYS A 153 5.79 -19.89 -3.21
C CYS A 153 6.83 -19.21 -2.33
N GLY A 154 6.56 -18.02 -1.79
CA GLY A 154 7.50 -17.27 -0.95
C GLY A 154 8.69 -16.65 -1.68
N ASN A 155 8.80 -16.79 -3.01
CA ASN A 155 9.90 -16.18 -3.77
C ASN A 155 9.88 -14.65 -3.62
N ASN A 156 11.08 -14.04 -3.59
CA ASN A 156 11.30 -12.62 -3.36
C ASN A 156 11.60 -11.81 -4.64
N GLU A 157 11.31 -12.36 -5.82
CA GLU A 157 11.60 -11.72 -7.11
C GLU A 157 10.33 -11.40 -7.92
N VAL A 158 10.28 -10.18 -8.47
CA VAL A 158 9.28 -9.57 -9.39
C VAL A 158 7.82 -9.96 -9.10
N PHE A 159 7.04 -8.98 -8.62
CA PHE A 159 5.68 -9.22 -8.13
C PHE A 159 4.61 -8.54 -8.96
N ILE A 160 3.56 -9.30 -9.25
CA ILE A 160 2.30 -8.82 -9.81
C ILE A 160 1.26 -8.76 -8.67
N ARG A 161 0.51 -7.66 -8.60
CA ARG A 161 -0.63 -7.54 -7.67
C ARG A 161 -1.86 -8.19 -8.29
N LYS A 162 -2.39 -9.23 -7.66
CA LYS A 162 -3.66 -9.86 -8.06
C LYS A 162 -4.73 -9.55 -7.01
N ASN A 163 -5.87 -9.00 -7.44
CA ASN A 163 -7.02 -8.85 -6.57
C ASN A 163 -7.58 -10.24 -6.22
N VAL A 164 -7.78 -10.50 -4.93
CA VAL A 164 -8.44 -11.73 -4.43
C VAL A 164 -9.91 -11.73 -4.81
N ILE A 165 -10.53 -10.55 -4.76
CA ILE A 165 -11.94 -10.34 -5.15
C ILE A 165 -11.95 -9.51 -6.44
N PRO A 166 -12.51 -10.03 -7.55
CA PRO A 166 -12.68 -9.27 -8.79
C PRO A 166 -13.41 -7.94 -8.54
N GLN A 167 -13.03 -6.88 -9.24
CA GLN A 167 -13.58 -5.54 -8.98
C GLN A 167 -15.08 -5.46 -9.29
N GLU A 168 -15.51 -6.22 -10.30
CA GLU A 168 -16.89 -6.35 -10.76
C GLU A 168 -17.78 -6.99 -9.69
N TYR A 169 -17.20 -7.83 -8.83
CA TYR A 169 -17.92 -8.53 -7.77
C TYR A 169 -18.03 -7.71 -6.49
N LYS A 170 -17.12 -6.76 -6.26
CA LYS A 170 -17.10 -5.93 -5.04
C LYS A 170 -18.38 -5.12 -4.84
N LYS A 171 -19.12 -4.80 -5.91
CA LYS A 171 -20.42 -4.08 -5.83
C LYS A 171 -21.54 -4.89 -5.17
N TYR A 172 -21.41 -6.21 -5.10
CA TYR A 172 -22.42 -7.10 -4.49
C TYR A 172 -22.15 -7.38 -3.01
N PHE A 173 -21.00 -6.97 -2.48
CA PHE A 173 -20.71 -7.11 -1.07
C PHE A 173 -21.36 -5.98 -0.27
N PRO A 174 -21.75 -6.22 1.00
CA PRO A 174 -22.13 -5.14 1.90
C PRO A 174 -21.01 -4.10 1.99
N PRO A 175 -21.32 -2.83 2.30
CA PRO A 175 -20.33 -1.76 2.40
C PRO A 175 -19.42 -1.99 3.61
N LEU A 176 -18.45 -2.89 3.45
CA LEU A 176 -17.47 -3.27 4.45
C LEU A 176 -16.18 -2.47 4.21
N PRO A 177 -15.70 -1.70 5.21
CA PRO A 177 -14.42 -1.00 5.16
C PRO A 177 -13.22 -1.91 4.84
N GLU A 178 -13.34 -3.20 5.11
CA GLU A 178 -12.33 -4.24 4.90
C GLU A 178 -12.15 -4.59 3.41
N LEU A 179 -13.17 -4.37 2.58
CA LEU A 179 -13.18 -4.68 1.14
C LEU A 179 -12.60 -3.57 0.25
N ASN A 180 -12.01 -2.54 0.85
CA ASN A 180 -11.38 -1.44 0.13
C ASN A 180 -10.32 -1.96 -0.86
N ARG A 181 -10.25 -1.34 -2.06
CA ARG A 181 -9.41 -1.75 -3.20
C ARG A 181 -7.96 -2.09 -2.85
N ASP A 182 -7.44 -1.49 -1.80
CA ASP A 182 -6.04 -1.61 -1.43
C ASP A 182 -5.75 -2.61 -0.29
N ARG A 183 -6.73 -3.45 0.09
CA ARG A 183 -6.57 -4.51 1.11
C ARG A 183 -6.86 -5.92 0.58
N CYS A 184 -7.58 -6.06 -0.52
CA CYS A 184 -7.94 -7.36 -1.10
C CYS A 184 -7.04 -7.74 -2.29
N PHE A 185 -5.72 -7.63 -2.15
CA PHE A 185 -4.78 -8.10 -3.16
C PHE A 185 -3.66 -8.92 -2.52
N VAL A 186 -3.14 -9.87 -3.30
CA VAL A 186 -1.94 -10.64 -2.98
C VAL A 186 -0.84 -10.33 -3.99
N LEU A 187 0.41 -10.55 -3.59
CA LEU A 187 1.57 -10.49 -4.48
C LEU A 187 1.86 -11.89 -5.00
N LEU A 188 2.03 -12.03 -6.31
CA LEU A 188 2.41 -13.29 -6.95
C LEU A 188 3.68 -13.07 -7.77
N CYS A 189 4.61 -14.02 -7.76
CA CYS A 189 5.67 -14.04 -8.77
C CYS A 189 5.06 -14.37 -10.15
N ASN A 190 5.77 -14.05 -11.23
CA ASN A 190 5.27 -14.29 -12.60
C ASN A 190 4.81 -15.73 -12.83
N GLN A 191 5.57 -16.73 -12.36
CA GLN A 191 5.21 -18.14 -12.54
C GLN A 191 3.90 -18.51 -11.83
N CYS A 192 3.73 -18.08 -10.57
CA CYS A 192 2.51 -18.33 -9.82
C CYS A 192 1.33 -17.52 -10.36
N TYR A 193 1.58 -16.31 -10.87
CA TYR A 193 0.57 -15.49 -11.52
C TYR A 193 0.02 -16.16 -12.79
N GLU A 194 0.90 -16.63 -13.68
CA GLU A 194 0.47 -17.33 -14.91
C GLU A 194 -0.27 -18.63 -14.60
N SER A 195 0.25 -19.42 -13.66
CA SER A 195 -0.41 -20.66 -13.23
C SER A 195 -1.81 -20.38 -12.66
N ASN A 196 -1.94 -19.32 -11.84
CA ASN A 196 -3.21 -18.89 -11.28
C ASN A 196 -4.18 -18.39 -12.38
N ARG A 197 -3.69 -17.63 -13.36
CA ARG A 197 -4.48 -17.12 -14.49
C ARG A 197 -5.09 -18.25 -15.30
N ILE A 198 -4.31 -19.29 -15.61
CA ILE A 198 -4.79 -20.48 -16.33
C ILE A 198 -5.89 -21.18 -15.54
N GLN A 199 -5.69 -21.39 -14.24
CA GLN A 199 -6.68 -22.03 -13.37
C GLN A 199 -7.97 -21.20 -13.23
N GLU A 200 -7.85 -19.87 -13.10
CA GLU A 200 -8.97 -18.94 -13.02
C GLU A 200 -9.78 -18.95 -14.31
N ASN A 201 -9.12 -18.94 -15.47
CA ASN A 201 -9.80 -19.04 -16.77
C ASN A 201 -10.52 -20.38 -16.94
N ASN A 202 -9.88 -21.50 -16.59
CA ASN A 202 -10.51 -22.82 -16.65
C ASN A 202 -11.74 -22.91 -15.73
N LEU A 203 -11.66 -22.33 -14.53
CA LEU A 203 -12.80 -22.29 -13.60
C LEU A 203 -13.91 -21.38 -14.15
N ARG A 204 -13.56 -20.22 -14.71
CA ARG A 204 -14.51 -19.29 -15.31
C ARG A 204 -15.27 -19.93 -16.46
N GLN A 205 -14.60 -20.70 -17.31
CA GLN A 205 -15.22 -21.43 -18.40
C GLN A 205 -16.23 -22.47 -17.88
N LYS A 206 -15.82 -23.30 -16.90
CA LYS A 206 -16.73 -24.27 -16.28
C LYS A 206 -17.97 -23.62 -15.66
N LEU A 207 -17.77 -22.54 -14.91
CA LEU A 207 -18.88 -21.82 -14.27
C LEU A 207 -19.80 -21.18 -15.31
N ALA A 208 -19.25 -20.69 -16.42
CA ALA A 208 -20.05 -20.12 -17.48
C ALA A 208 -20.90 -21.17 -18.20
N GLU A 209 -20.36 -22.36 -18.45
CA GLU A 209 -21.12 -23.51 -18.97
C GLU A 209 -22.24 -23.94 -18.00
N GLU A 210 -21.94 -24.04 -16.70
CA GLU A 210 -22.92 -24.41 -15.67
C GLU A 210 -24.04 -23.37 -15.51
N CYS A 211 -23.73 -22.08 -15.71
CA CYS A 211 -24.64 -20.97 -15.49
C CYS A 211 -25.26 -20.39 -16.78
N ASP A 212 -24.99 -21.01 -17.94
CA ASP A 212 -25.35 -20.48 -19.27
C ASP A 212 -24.95 -19.00 -19.47
N ALA A 213 -23.78 -18.64 -18.93
CA ALA A 213 -23.26 -17.29 -18.97
C ALA A 213 -22.35 -17.09 -20.19
N PRO A 214 -22.36 -15.91 -20.83
CA PRO A 214 -21.48 -15.65 -21.97
C PRO A 214 -20.01 -15.72 -21.53
N VAL A 215 -19.29 -16.72 -22.05
CA VAL A 215 -17.83 -16.77 -21.99
C VAL A 215 -17.33 -15.72 -22.97
N GLY A 216 -16.95 -14.54 -22.47
CA GLY A 216 -16.25 -13.58 -23.31
C GLY A 216 -15.01 -14.25 -23.88
N ASP A 217 -14.84 -14.20 -25.21
CA ASP A 217 -13.70 -14.81 -25.87
C ASP A 217 -12.42 -14.24 -25.26
N SER A 218 -11.55 -15.10 -24.75
CA SER A 218 -10.31 -14.66 -24.08
C SER A 218 -9.39 -13.90 -25.03
N ALA A 219 -9.48 -14.19 -26.33
CA ALA A 219 -8.84 -13.45 -27.41
C ALA A 219 -9.37 -12.01 -27.51
N ASP A 220 -10.69 -11.81 -27.51
CA ASP A 220 -11.31 -10.49 -27.58
C ASP A 220 -11.01 -9.65 -26.33
N ALA A 221 -10.99 -10.28 -25.15
CA ALA A 221 -10.66 -9.59 -23.90
C ALA A 221 -9.18 -9.19 -23.84
N GLU A 222 -8.27 -10.04 -24.30
CA GLU A 222 -6.83 -9.74 -24.38
C GLU A 222 -6.53 -8.65 -25.41
N GLU A 223 -7.20 -8.68 -26.57
CA GLU A 223 -7.10 -7.65 -27.61
C GLU A 223 -7.62 -6.30 -27.10
N VAL A 224 -8.81 -6.29 -26.47
CA VAL A 224 -9.37 -5.08 -25.84
C VAL A 224 -8.45 -4.53 -24.75
N GLU A 225 -7.78 -5.38 -23.96
CA GLU A 225 -6.84 -4.95 -22.93
C GLU A 225 -5.54 -4.38 -23.52
N LYS A 226 -4.99 -5.01 -24.57
CA LYS A 226 -3.82 -4.49 -25.32
C LYS A 226 -4.13 -3.14 -25.95
N SER A 227 -5.27 -3.01 -26.65
CA SER A 227 -5.70 -1.74 -27.25
C SER A 227 -5.95 -0.66 -26.20
N LEU A 228 -6.54 -1.00 -25.05
CA LEU A 228 -6.76 -0.04 -23.96
C LEU A 228 -5.43 0.44 -23.35
N LYS A 229 -4.46 -0.46 -23.22
CA LYS A 229 -3.11 -0.12 -22.71
C LYS A 229 -2.37 0.82 -23.66
N ALA A 230 -2.43 0.55 -24.97
CA ALA A 230 -1.89 1.43 -26.00
C ALA A 230 -2.58 2.81 -25.99
N ALA A 231 -3.92 2.85 -25.95
CA ALA A 231 -4.67 4.10 -25.93
C ALA A 231 -4.34 4.98 -24.71
N ASN A 232 -4.19 4.39 -23.52
CA ASN A 232 -3.79 5.13 -22.32
C ASN A 232 -2.34 5.65 -22.40
N ALA A 233 -1.43 4.88 -22.99
CA ALA A 233 -0.06 5.32 -23.21
C ALA A 233 0.00 6.51 -24.17
N ALA A 234 -0.78 6.45 -25.24
CA ALA A 234 -0.90 7.51 -26.23
C ALA A 234 -1.49 8.80 -25.64
N ILE A 235 -2.55 8.73 -24.82
CA ILE A 235 -3.12 9.90 -24.13
C ILE A 235 -2.07 10.55 -23.23
N ALA A 236 -1.33 9.76 -22.45
CA ALA A 236 -0.27 10.27 -21.58
C ALA A 236 0.84 10.99 -22.36
N LEU A 237 1.23 10.46 -23.52
CA LEU A 237 2.20 11.08 -24.42
C LEU A 237 1.65 12.33 -25.11
N ARG A 238 0.37 12.35 -25.50
CA ARG A 238 -0.28 13.49 -26.16
C ARG A 238 -0.45 14.68 -25.23
N GLU A 239 -0.90 14.44 -24.00
CA GLU A 239 -1.30 15.50 -23.08
C GLU A 239 -0.19 15.97 -22.15
N ASN A 240 0.76 15.08 -21.80
CA ASN A 240 1.71 15.34 -20.73
C ASN A 240 3.19 15.14 -21.13
N LYS A 241 3.51 15.02 -22.43
CA LYS A 241 4.87 14.69 -22.94
C LYS A 241 6.00 15.40 -22.19
N TYR A 242 5.88 16.72 -22.04
CA TYR A 242 6.91 17.59 -21.47
C TYR A 242 7.06 17.50 -19.95
N HIS A 243 6.13 16.84 -19.27
CA HIS A 243 6.15 16.63 -17.81
C HIS A 243 6.56 15.20 -17.42
N LEU A 244 6.85 14.34 -18.40
CA LEU A 244 7.25 12.95 -18.15
C LEU A 244 8.76 12.84 -17.94
N THR A 245 9.16 11.93 -17.05
CA THR A 245 10.58 11.55 -16.91
C THR A 245 11.03 10.73 -18.12
N LEU A 246 12.33 10.77 -18.44
CA LEU A 246 12.89 10.03 -19.57
C LEU A 246 12.52 8.53 -19.53
N LYS A 247 12.64 7.90 -18.35
CA LYS A 247 12.24 6.50 -18.14
C LYS A 247 10.77 6.23 -18.43
N ARG A 248 9.90 7.20 -18.12
CA ARG A 248 8.46 7.05 -18.36
C ARG A 248 8.14 7.28 -19.83
N LEU A 249 8.82 8.22 -20.49
CA LEU A 249 8.72 8.46 -21.93
C LEU A 249 9.07 7.18 -22.70
N THR A 250 10.26 6.62 -22.48
CA THR A 250 10.71 5.40 -23.18
C THR A 250 9.76 4.22 -22.96
N PHE A 251 9.31 4.02 -21.71
CA PHE A 251 8.36 2.96 -21.39
C PHE A 251 7.01 3.09 -22.12
N LEU A 252 6.51 4.32 -22.28
CA LEU A 252 5.26 4.56 -23.00
C LEU A 252 5.43 4.44 -24.52
N GLU A 253 6.60 4.85 -25.03
CA GLU A 253 6.97 4.67 -26.43
C GLU A 253 7.10 3.18 -26.79
N ASP A 254 7.76 2.38 -25.94
CA ASP A 254 7.89 0.92 -26.11
C ASP A 254 6.52 0.23 -26.19
N ILE A 255 5.56 0.63 -25.35
CA ILE A 255 4.19 0.10 -25.39
C ILE A 255 3.53 0.34 -26.75
N LEU A 256 3.72 1.52 -27.34
CA LEU A 256 3.10 1.85 -28.63
C LEU A 256 3.86 1.21 -29.80
N GLN A 257 5.18 1.10 -29.70
CA GLN A 257 6.00 0.41 -30.69
C GLN A 257 5.66 -1.08 -30.77
N ASP A 258 5.48 -1.73 -29.62
CA ASP A 258 5.02 -3.11 -29.51
C ASP A 258 3.60 -3.28 -30.09
N TYR A 259 2.69 -2.35 -29.76
CA TYR A 259 1.30 -2.40 -30.25
C TYR A 259 1.16 -2.22 -31.76
N PHE A 260 1.93 -1.32 -32.36
CA PHE A 260 1.90 -1.05 -33.80
C PHE A 260 2.93 -1.87 -34.59
N GLU A 261 3.68 -2.76 -33.92
CA GLU A 261 4.75 -3.56 -34.51
C GLU A 261 5.74 -2.70 -35.33
N THR A 262 6.13 -1.54 -34.79
CA THR A 262 6.97 -0.55 -35.47
C THR A 262 8.16 -0.11 -34.62
N ASN A 263 9.31 0.05 -35.26
CA ASN A 263 10.53 0.54 -34.61
C ASN A 263 10.58 2.09 -34.55
N LYS A 264 9.63 2.77 -35.19
CA LYS A 264 9.58 4.23 -35.26
C LYS A 264 8.18 4.72 -34.94
N LEU A 265 8.06 5.39 -33.80
CA LEU A 265 6.81 6.00 -33.36
C LEU A 265 6.68 7.41 -33.97
N THR A 266 5.52 7.70 -34.56
CA THR A 266 5.17 9.02 -35.11
C THR A 266 4.04 9.64 -34.30
N ASP A 267 3.91 10.97 -34.35
CA ASP A 267 2.82 11.67 -33.66
C ASP A 267 1.43 11.25 -34.22
N ASP A 268 1.34 10.84 -35.48
CA ASP A 268 0.12 10.29 -36.08
C ASP A 268 -0.32 8.98 -35.42
N LEU A 269 0.62 8.07 -35.15
CA LEU A 269 0.32 6.81 -34.44
C LEU A 269 -0.10 7.06 -33.00
N ILE A 270 0.48 8.07 -32.34
CA ILE A 270 0.08 8.50 -31.00
C ILE A 270 -1.36 9.02 -31.03
N ASN A 271 -1.70 9.91 -31.97
CA ASN A 271 -3.06 10.45 -32.07
C ASN A 271 -4.08 9.35 -32.40
N GLN A 272 -3.75 8.46 -33.34
CA GLN A 272 -4.59 7.33 -33.71
C GLN A 272 -4.92 6.44 -32.51
N ALA A 273 -3.92 6.03 -31.71
CA ALA A 273 -4.15 5.20 -30.54
C ALA A 273 -4.94 5.94 -29.44
N ALA A 274 -4.71 7.25 -29.24
CA ALA A 274 -5.41 8.03 -28.24
C ALA A 274 -6.92 8.18 -28.56
N ASP A 275 -7.26 8.34 -29.84
CA ASP A 275 -8.64 8.57 -30.27
C ASP A 275 -9.50 7.29 -30.22
N MET A 276 -8.87 6.12 -30.30
CA MET A 276 -9.53 4.81 -30.11
C MET A 276 -10.05 4.60 -28.67
N HIS A 277 -9.58 5.38 -27.68
CA HIS A 277 -9.87 5.14 -26.26
C HIS A 277 -11.37 5.08 -25.94
N LYS A 278 -12.16 5.98 -26.53
CA LYS A 278 -13.60 6.06 -26.27
C LYS A 278 -14.36 4.84 -26.78
N GLU A 279 -13.99 4.34 -27.96
CA GLU A 279 -14.59 3.16 -28.59
C GLU A 279 -14.17 1.86 -27.89
N ILE A 280 -12.94 1.80 -27.38
CA ILE A 280 -12.47 0.66 -26.59
C ILE A 280 -13.22 0.57 -25.25
N LEU A 281 -13.49 1.71 -24.61
CA LEU A 281 -14.26 1.75 -23.37
C LEU A 281 -15.72 1.33 -23.56
N SER A 282 -16.38 1.75 -24.64
CA SER A 282 -17.76 1.32 -24.91
C SER A 282 -17.83 -0.19 -25.13
N LYS A 283 -16.89 -0.75 -25.93
CA LYS A 283 -16.74 -2.21 -26.11
C LYS A 283 -16.46 -2.95 -24.80
N LYS A 284 -15.58 -2.43 -23.95
CA LYS A 284 -15.19 -3.09 -22.69
C LYS A 284 -16.32 -3.16 -21.66
N TYR A 285 -17.18 -2.14 -21.61
CA TYR A 285 -18.22 -2.03 -20.60
C TYR A 285 -19.63 -2.33 -21.12
N ASN A 286 -19.78 -2.77 -22.38
CA ASN A 286 -21.08 -2.95 -23.05
C ASN A 286 -22.02 -1.76 -22.82
N LEU A 287 -21.46 -0.54 -22.87
CA LEU A 287 -22.26 0.68 -22.74
C LEU A 287 -22.85 1.04 -24.11
N PRO A 288 -24.16 1.33 -24.21
CA PRO A 288 -24.79 1.73 -25.47
C PRO A 288 -24.23 3.05 -26.01
#